data_AF-A0A117M5N2-F1
#
_entry.id   AF-A0A117M5N2-F1
#
_cell.length_a   1.000
_cell.length_b   1.000
_cell.length_c   1.000
_cell.angle_alpha   90.00
_cell.angle_beta   90.00
_cell.angle_gamma   90.00
#
_symmetry.space_group_name_H-M   'P 1'
#
loop_
_entity.id
_entity.type
_entity.pdbx_description
1 polymer ?
#
loop_
_entity_poly.entity_id
_entity_poly.type
_entity_poly.pdbx_seq_one_letter_code
_entity_poly.pdbx_strand_id
1 'polypeptide(L)' 'ARIIAVADVVEAISSHRPYRPALGIEVAIEEITSGAGTLYDGSVTRACLDLLKEGFSFE' A
#
# COMPACT_ATOMS: atom_id res chain seq x y z
N ALA A 1 9.68 9.49 -7.75
CA ALA A 1 9.80 8.12 -7.21
C ALA A 1 8.92 7.85 -5.99
N ARG A 2 8.67 8.82 -5.08
CA ARG A 2 7.90 8.61 -3.82
C ARG A 2 6.51 7.99 -4.00
N ILE A 3 5.74 8.41 -5.01
CA ILE A 3 4.38 7.90 -5.27
C ILE A 3 4.41 6.44 -5.72
N ILE A 4 5.23 6.12 -6.72
CA ILE A 4 5.35 4.77 -7.28
C ILE A 4 5.83 3.79 -6.22
N ALA A 5 6.75 4.18 -5.34
CA ALA A 5 7.25 3.30 -4.28
C ALA A 5 6.14 2.84 -3.32
N VAL A 6 5.26 3.75 -2.89
CA VAL A 6 4.13 3.39 -2.02
C VAL A 6 3.12 2.52 -2.79
N ALA A 7 2.80 2.89 -4.02
CA ALA A 7 1.86 2.14 -4.85
C ALA A 7 2.34 0.70 -5.13
N ASP A 8 3.62 0.52 -5.47
CA ASP A 8 4.23 -0.78 -5.76
C ASP A 8 4.21 -1.70 -4.53
N VAL A 9 4.48 -1.17 -3.33
CA VAL A 9 4.41 -1.96 -2.09
C VAL A 9 2.98 -2.40 -1.79
N VAL A 10 2.01 -1.49 -1.90
CA VAL A 10 0.60 -1.82 -1.65
C VAL A 10 0.12 -2.89 -2.62
N GLU A 11 0.42 -2.74 -3.91
CA GLU A 11 0.09 -3.73 -4.92
C GLU A 11 0.77 -5.08 -4.65
N ALA A 12 2.06 -5.08 -4.29
CA ALA A 12 2.82 -6.30 -4.06
C ALA A 12 2.34 -7.12 -2.86
N ILE A 13 1.77 -6.47 -1.85
CA ILE A 13 1.20 -7.13 -0.66
C ILE A 13 -0.24 -7.60 -0.93
N SER A 14 -1.01 -6.76 -1.62
CA SER A 14 -2.45 -6.96 -1.81
C SER A 14 -2.78 -7.90 -2.97
N SER A 15 -1.88 -8.05 -3.94
CA SER A 15 -2.12 -8.84 -5.14
C SER A 15 -1.66 -10.28 -5.03
N HIS A 16 -2.47 -11.20 -5.55
CA HIS A 16 -2.05 -12.60 -5.65
C HIS A 16 -0.95 -12.76 -6.70
N ARG A 17 0.11 -13.49 -6.36
CA ARG A 17 1.18 -13.86 -7.28
C ARG A 17 1.39 -15.38 -7.23
N PRO A 18 1.92 -16.02 -8.28
CA PRO A 18 2.27 -17.44 -8.23
C PRO A 18 3.14 -17.73 -7.00
N TYR A 19 2.73 -18.70 -6.18
CA TYR A 19 3.42 -19.11 -4.95
C TYR A 19 3.44 -18.06 -3.81
N ARG A 20 2.75 -16.92 -3.97
CA ARG A 20 2.54 -15.91 -2.93
C ARG A 20 1.06 -15.50 -2.90
N PRO A 21 0.24 -16.12 -2.04
CA PRO A 21 -1.10 -15.64 -1.73
C PRO A 21 -1.09 -14.15 -1.40
N ALA A 22 -2.13 -13.43 -1.83
CA ALA A 22 -2.36 -12.07 -1.37
C ALA A 22 -2.48 -12.07 0.15
N LEU A 23 -1.80 -11.13 0.82
CA LEU A 23 -1.96 -10.95 2.27
C LEU A 23 -3.17 -10.07 2.61
N GLY A 24 -3.71 -9.38 1.59
CA GLY A 24 -4.87 -8.49 1.71
C GLY A 24 -4.48 -7.04 1.94
N ILE A 25 -5.45 -6.16 1.74
CA ILE A 25 -5.24 -4.70 1.78
C ILE A 25 -4.89 -4.20 3.19
N GLU A 26 -5.37 -4.88 4.23
CA GLU A 26 -5.12 -4.44 5.61
C GLU A 26 -3.67 -4.60 6.02
N VAL A 27 -3.01 -5.66 5.53
CA VAL A 27 -1.57 -5.87 5.73
C VAL A 27 -0.77 -4.82 4.98
N ALA A 28 -1.23 -4.43 3.78
CA ALA A 28 -0.58 -3.36 3.02
C ALA A 28 -0.71 -2.00 3.72
N ILE A 29 -1.87 -1.70 4.29
CA ILE A 29 -2.13 -0.50 5.08
C ILE A 29 -1.21 -0.45 6.30
N GLU A 30 -1.09 -1.55 7.04
CA GLU A 30 -0.22 -1.64 8.21
C GLU A 30 1.25 -1.41 7.84
N GLU A 31 1.74 -2.05 6.77
CA GLU A 31 3.11 -1.90 6.27
C GLU A 31 3.44 -0.43 5.95
N ILE A 32 2.66 0.22 5.08
CA ILE A 32 2.95 1.60 4.65
C ILE A 32 2.79 2.62 5.78
N THR A 33 1.92 2.34 6.74
CA THR A 33 1.70 3.20 7.92
C THR A 33 2.87 3.08 8.89
N SER A 34 3.39 1.87 9.11
CA SER A 34 4.53 1.63 10.01
C SER A 34 5.81 2.29 9.50
N GLY A 35 6.00 2.35 8.18
CA GLY A 35 7.15 2.98 7.52
C GLY A 35 6.96 4.46 7.15
N ALA A 36 5.82 5.07 7.50
CA ALA A 36 5.50 6.44 7.08
C ALA A 36 6.46 7.47 7.70
N GLY A 37 7.06 8.32 6.85
CA GLY A 37 8.02 9.34 7.27
C GLY A 37 9.44 8.83 7.50
N THR A 38 9.68 7.52 7.38
CA THR A 38 11.00 6.90 7.51
C THR A 38 11.39 6.17 6.21
N LEU A 39 10.63 5.14 5.83
CA LEU A 39 10.81 4.34 4.62
C LEU A 39 10.00 4.88 3.45
N TYR A 40 8.81 5.39 3.77
CA TYR A 40 7.86 5.93 2.81
C TYR A 40 7.64 7.40 3.06
N ASP A 41 7.22 8.08 2.01
CA ASP A 41 6.87 9.46 2.18
C ASP A 41 5.54 9.63 2.90
N GLY A 42 5.54 10.31 4.06
CA GLY A 42 4.33 10.46 4.87
C GLY A 42 3.16 11.17 4.15
N SER A 43 3.43 12.09 3.23
CA SER A 43 2.37 12.77 2.47
C SER A 43 1.74 11.84 1.43
N VAL A 44 2.56 11.01 0.78
CA VAL A 44 2.10 9.99 -0.18
C VAL A 44 1.36 8.87 0.54
N THR A 45 1.88 8.36 1.66
CA THR A 45 1.21 7.35 2.47
C THR A 45 -0.17 7.84 2.87
N ARG A 46 -0.30 9.09 3.36
CA ARG A 46 -1.61 9.66 3.73
C ARG A 46 -2.56 9.70 2.53
N ALA A 47 -2.11 10.20 1.38
CA ALA A 47 -2.93 10.23 0.18
C ALA A 47 -3.40 8.83 -0.26
N CYS A 48 -2.53 7.82 -0.16
CA CYS A 48 -2.86 6.43 -0.47
C CYS A 48 -3.89 5.87 0.53
N LEU A 49 -3.73 6.13 1.83
CA LEU A 49 -4.68 5.69 2.85
C LEU A 49 -6.06 6.32 2.68
N ASP A 50 -6.12 7.61 2.33
CA ASP A 50 -7.38 8.30 2.10
C ASP A 50 -8.11 7.70 0.88
N LEU A 51 -7.38 7.43 -0.21
CA LEU A 51 -7.93 6.74 -1.40
C LEU A 51 -8.49 5.34 -1.07
N LEU A 52 -7.77 4.55 -0.27
CA LEU A 52 -8.23 3.21 0.13
C LEU A 52 -9.49 3.28 1.02
N LYS A 53 -9.58 4.28 1.90
CA LYS A 53 -10.79 4.51 2.72
C LYS A 53 -12.00 4.96 1.90
N GLU A 54 -11.77 5.66 0.79
CA GLU A 54 -12.83 6.03 -0.16
C GLU A 54 -13.38 4.83 -0.95
N GLY A 55 -12.82 3.64 -0.77
CA GLY A 55 -13.32 2.39 -1.35
C GLY A 55 -12.61 1.99 -2.64
N PHE A 56 -11.42 2.53 -2.91
CA PHE A 56 -10.61 2.04 -4.02
C PHE A 56 -10.30 0.54 -3.87
N SER A 57 -10.47 -0.21 -4.95
CA SER A 57 -10.12 -1.63 -5.04
C SER A 57 -9.40 -1.89 -6.36
N PHE A 58 -8.50 -2.89 -6.35
CA PHE A 58 -7.62 -3.24 -7.47
C PHE A 58 -8.26 -4.22 -8.48
N GLU A 59 -9.58 -4.12 -8.74
CA GLU A 59 -10.26 -4.98 -9.73
C GLU A 59 -9.55 -5.07 -11.09
#